data_AF-A0A7S1R5D9-F1
#
_entry.id   AF-A0A7S1R5D9-F1
#
_cell.length_a   1.000
_cell.length_b   1.000
_cell.length_c   1.000
_cell.angle_alpha   90.00
_cell.angle_beta   90.00
_cell.angle_gamma   90.00
#
_symmetry.space_group_name_H-M   'P 1'
#
loop_
_entity.id
_entity.type
_entity.pdbx_description
1 polymer ?
#
loop_
_entity_poly.entity_id
_entity_poly.type
_entity_poly.pdbx_seq_one_letter_code
_entity_poly.pdbx_strand_id
1 'polypeptide(L)'
;FLKAYLRVDRAQCEGPLSIVHKLEEDAGVDGKSLKFCHERLRSLLNTLRVKSLEEFTPIVRVADFVTLLGTYAQGFTVIVDPYPEAAGIYDPMLLLSCLDASLAMRPVEKRYQSVVLTSGTISPLEMYPKILGMTNVVVTESFSITMERRCLCPLIVTHGPDQVPVTSRYGLREDPGVVHNYGDLLERLVQAVPDGLVCFFTSYRYMEQVIEKWYETGVI
;
A
#
# COMPACT_ATOMS: atom_id res chain seq x y z
N PHE A 1 21.77 -9.40 -16.81
CA PHE A 1 21.32 -9.69 -15.44
C PHE A 1 19.81 -9.50 -15.25
N LEU A 2 19.27 -8.29 -15.07
CA LEU A 2 17.85 -8.09 -14.68
C LEU A 2 16.81 -8.80 -15.59
N LYS A 3 17.02 -8.80 -16.91
CA LYS A 3 16.15 -9.54 -17.84
C LYS A 3 16.16 -11.06 -17.63
N ALA A 4 17.28 -11.62 -17.17
CA ALA A 4 17.38 -13.04 -16.81
C ALA A 4 16.79 -13.29 -15.42
N TYR A 5 16.98 -12.35 -14.49
CA TYR A 5 16.42 -12.41 -13.14
C TYR A 5 14.87 -12.38 -13.13
N LEU A 6 14.25 -11.70 -14.09
CA LEU A 6 12.79 -11.70 -14.28
C LEU A 6 12.22 -13.02 -14.81
N ARG A 7 13.06 -13.92 -15.34
CA ARG A 7 12.62 -15.20 -15.90
C ARG A 7 12.45 -16.23 -14.79
N VAL A 8 11.36 -16.09 -14.04
CA VAL A 8 10.96 -17.01 -12.98
C VAL A 8 9.55 -17.52 -13.25
N ASP A 9 9.28 -18.78 -12.92
CA ASP A 9 7.95 -19.38 -13.05
C ASP A 9 7.11 -19.25 -11.78
N ARG A 10 7.74 -18.85 -10.67
CA ARG A 10 7.11 -18.70 -9.36
C ARG A 10 7.53 -17.38 -8.74
N ALA A 11 6.64 -16.79 -7.95
CA ALA A 11 6.96 -15.59 -7.19
C ALA A 11 8.12 -15.85 -6.22
N GLN A 12 9.08 -14.93 -6.20
CA GLN A 12 10.29 -15.01 -5.37
C GLN A 12 10.45 -13.71 -4.58
N CYS A 13 11.02 -13.84 -3.38
CA CYS A 13 11.24 -12.74 -2.46
C CYS A 13 12.68 -12.83 -1.94
N GLU A 14 13.47 -11.79 -2.18
CA GLU A 14 14.89 -11.76 -1.83
C GLU A 14 15.29 -10.43 -1.19
N GLY A 15 16.26 -10.48 -0.29
CA GLY A 15 16.85 -9.28 0.29
C GLY A 15 17.80 -8.56 -0.70
N PRO A 16 17.95 -7.23 -0.60
CA PRO A 16 18.82 -6.45 -1.50
C PRO A 16 20.26 -6.97 -1.59
N LEU A 17 20.84 -7.39 -0.46
CA LEU A 17 22.21 -7.91 -0.39
C LEU A 17 22.42 -9.18 -1.23
N SER A 18 21.43 -10.08 -1.24
CA SER A 18 21.47 -11.31 -2.04
C SER A 18 21.53 -10.99 -3.53
N ILE A 19 20.73 -10.01 -3.96
CA ILE A 19 20.69 -9.59 -5.36
C ILE A 19 21.97 -8.86 -5.75
N VAL A 20 22.49 -7.99 -4.89
CA VAL A 20 23.78 -7.31 -5.14
C VAL A 20 24.90 -8.35 -5.29
N HIS A 21 24.95 -9.38 -4.45
CA HIS A 21 25.93 -10.46 -4.56
C HIS A 21 25.80 -11.23 -5.89
N LYS A 22 24.59 -11.63 -6.27
CA LYS A 22 24.34 -12.28 -7.57
C LYS A 22 24.73 -11.40 -8.75
N LEU A 23 24.51 -10.09 -8.63
CA LEU A 23 24.85 -9.12 -9.67
C LEU A 23 26.38 -8.95 -9.77
N GLU A 24 27.09 -9.01 -8.65
CA GLU A 24 28.56 -9.06 -8.61
C GLU A 24 29.10 -10.35 -9.24
N GLU A 25 28.53 -11.51 -8.93
CA GLU A 25 28.96 -12.82 -9.47
C GLU A 25 28.66 -12.96 -10.97
N ASP A 26 27.44 -12.65 -11.40
CA ASP A 26 26.98 -12.88 -12.78
C ASP A 26 27.41 -11.78 -13.75
N ALA A 27 27.49 -10.53 -13.29
CA ALA A 27 27.73 -9.36 -14.14
C ALA A 27 29.04 -8.63 -13.82
N GLY A 28 29.76 -9.00 -12.76
CA GLY A 28 31.02 -8.36 -12.39
C GLY A 28 30.89 -6.89 -11.99
N VAL A 29 29.69 -6.44 -11.60
CA VAL A 29 29.45 -5.03 -11.23
C VAL A 29 29.46 -4.89 -9.72
N ASP A 30 30.46 -4.16 -9.22
CA ASP A 30 30.63 -3.88 -7.78
C ASP A 30 29.46 -3.08 -7.18
N GLY A 31 29.00 -3.49 -6.01
CA GLY A 31 27.90 -2.88 -5.29
C GLY A 31 28.11 -1.40 -4.95
N LYS A 32 29.35 -0.93 -4.80
CA LYS A 32 29.61 0.51 -4.57
C LYS A 32 29.34 1.34 -5.82
N SER A 33 29.56 0.77 -7.01
CA SER A 33 29.28 1.46 -8.28
C SER A 33 27.78 1.69 -8.49
N LEU A 34 26.94 0.77 -8.01
CA LEU A 34 25.48 0.85 -8.13
C LEU A 34 24.90 2.10 -7.44
N LYS A 35 25.52 2.54 -6.34
CA LYS A 35 25.11 3.73 -5.56
C LYS A 35 25.13 5.03 -6.38
N PHE A 36 25.97 5.10 -7.40
CA PHE A 36 26.17 6.30 -8.20
C PHE A 36 25.48 6.23 -9.57
N CYS A 37 24.72 5.16 -9.87
CA CYS A 37 24.07 4.97 -11.16
C CYS A 37 23.11 6.11 -11.52
N HIS A 38 22.23 6.53 -10.59
CA HIS A 38 21.32 7.64 -10.79
C HIS A 38 22.06 8.95 -11.12
N GLU A 39 23.02 9.34 -10.27
CA GLU A 39 23.77 10.60 -10.44
C GLU A 39 24.55 10.62 -11.75
N ARG A 40 25.16 9.48 -12.12
CA ARG A 40 25.93 9.36 -13.36
C ARG A 40 25.04 9.43 -14.59
N LEU A 41 23.89 8.77 -14.58
CA LEU A 41 22.91 8.86 -15.66
C LEU A 41 22.40 10.30 -15.82
N ARG A 42 22.06 10.95 -14.72
CA ARG A 42 21.61 12.35 -14.71
C ARG A 42 22.69 13.29 -15.27
N SER A 43 23.94 13.12 -14.87
CA SER A 43 25.07 13.90 -15.40
C SER A 43 25.26 13.69 -16.91
N LEU A 44 25.13 12.45 -17.38
CA LEU A 44 25.20 12.10 -18.80
C LEU A 44 24.09 12.77 -19.62
N LEU A 45 22.83 12.67 -19.17
CA LEU A 45 21.68 13.27 -19.86
C LEU A 45 21.82 14.80 -19.96
N ASN A 46 22.31 15.44 -18.91
CA ASN A 46 22.59 16.87 -18.90
C ASN A 46 23.71 17.24 -19.88
N THR A 47 24.79 16.46 -19.91
CA THR A 47 25.95 16.69 -20.79
C THR A 47 25.55 16.54 -22.26
N LEU A 48 24.72 15.56 -22.58
CA LEU A 48 24.21 15.31 -23.93
C LEU A 48 23.12 16.31 -24.36
N ARG A 49 22.67 17.19 -23.46
CA ARG A 49 21.62 18.20 -23.71
C ARG A 49 20.36 17.59 -24.34
N VAL A 50 19.93 16.45 -23.79
CA VAL A 50 18.74 15.74 -24.26
C VAL A 50 17.51 16.64 -24.11
N LYS A 51 16.77 16.82 -25.21
CA LYS A 51 15.58 17.70 -25.24
C LYS A 51 14.34 17.06 -24.64
N SER A 52 14.19 15.74 -24.82
CA SER A 52 13.03 14.96 -24.37
C SER A 52 13.47 13.99 -23.28
N LEU A 53 13.28 14.37 -22.01
CA LEU A 53 13.62 13.51 -20.88
C LEU A 53 12.62 12.35 -20.70
N GLU A 54 11.40 12.51 -21.20
CA GLU A 54 10.31 11.54 -21.06
C GLU A 54 10.66 10.19 -21.73
N GLU A 55 11.34 10.23 -22.87
CA GLU A 55 11.83 9.04 -23.59
C GLU A 55 12.80 8.19 -22.75
N PHE A 56 13.51 8.82 -21.80
CA PHE A 56 14.47 8.17 -20.93
C PHE A 56 13.89 7.76 -19.57
N THR A 57 12.58 7.95 -19.35
CA THR A 57 11.92 7.51 -18.11
C THR A 57 12.19 6.04 -17.76
N PRO A 58 12.14 5.07 -18.70
CA PRO A 58 12.42 3.68 -18.37
C PRO A 58 13.85 3.44 -17.87
N ILE A 59 14.84 4.13 -18.45
CA ILE A 59 16.24 3.97 -18.04
C ILE A 59 16.52 4.66 -16.71
N VAL A 60 15.84 5.78 -16.45
CA VAL A 60 15.89 6.46 -15.14
C VAL A 60 15.31 5.56 -14.05
N ARG A 61 14.16 4.90 -14.30
CA ARG A 61 13.58 3.95 -13.34
C ARG A 61 14.52 2.79 -13.02
N VAL A 62 15.21 2.24 -14.02
CA VAL A 62 16.22 1.18 -13.79
C VAL A 62 17.41 1.71 -12.98
N ALA A 63 17.89 2.92 -13.29
CA ALA A 63 18.98 3.53 -12.53
C ALA A 63 18.59 3.80 -11.08
N ASP A 64 17.38 4.31 -10.83
CA ASP A 64 16.82 4.54 -9.49
C ASP A 64 16.75 3.23 -8.71
N PHE A 65 16.18 2.19 -9.31
CA PHE A 65 16.09 0.86 -8.71
C PHE A 65 17.47 0.32 -8.31
N VAL A 66 18.44 0.39 -9.21
CA VAL A 66 19.82 -0.08 -8.97
C VAL A 66 20.51 0.74 -7.89
N THR A 67 20.31 2.06 -7.88
CA THR A 67 20.86 2.95 -6.85
C THR A 67 20.25 2.66 -5.48
N LEU A 68 18.95 2.42 -5.38
CA LEU A 68 18.30 2.03 -4.13
C LEU A 68 18.81 0.67 -3.63
N LEU A 69 18.97 -0.31 -4.52
CA LEU A 69 19.56 -1.61 -4.19
C LEU A 69 20.98 -1.50 -3.63
N GLY A 70 21.83 -0.68 -4.25
CA GLY A 70 23.20 -0.47 -3.80
C GLY A 70 23.29 0.34 -2.50
N THR A 71 22.30 1.20 -2.22
CA THR A 71 22.32 2.12 -1.08
C THR A 71 21.75 1.49 0.19
N TYR A 72 20.60 0.82 0.08
CA TYR A 72 19.87 0.30 1.23
C TYR A 72 20.02 -1.22 1.35
N ALA A 73 20.82 -1.65 2.32
CA ALA A 73 21.02 -3.07 2.64
C ALA A 73 19.91 -3.67 3.54
N GLN A 74 19.19 -2.83 4.29
CA GLN A 74 18.20 -3.22 5.29
C GLN A 74 16.89 -2.45 5.09
N GLY A 75 15.77 -3.05 5.50
CA GLY A 75 14.45 -2.42 5.43
C GLY A 75 13.81 -2.44 4.03
N PHE A 76 14.46 -3.08 3.05
CA PHE A 76 13.92 -3.28 1.71
C PHE A 76 13.89 -4.76 1.37
N THR A 77 12.96 -5.12 0.50
CA THR A 77 12.80 -6.45 -0.08
C THR A 77 12.51 -6.32 -1.56
N VAL A 78 13.06 -7.21 -2.36
CA VAL A 78 12.73 -7.33 -3.77
C VAL A 78 11.82 -8.52 -3.98
N ILE A 79 10.73 -8.29 -4.69
CA ILE A 79 9.74 -9.29 -5.05
C ILE A 79 9.73 -9.40 -6.57
N VAL A 80 9.85 -10.61 -7.08
CA VAL A 80 9.63 -10.92 -8.49
C VAL A 80 8.33 -11.71 -8.58
N ASP A 81 7.36 -11.19 -9.30
CA ASP A 81 6.09 -11.87 -9.53
C ASP A 81 5.87 -12.09 -11.03
N PRO A 82 5.85 -13.35 -11.52
CA PRO A 82 5.60 -13.63 -12.93
C PRO A 82 4.14 -13.46 -13.37
N TYR A 83 3.19 -13.40 -12.42
CA TYR A 83 1.75 -13.37 -12.69
C TYR A 83 1.03 -12.36 -11.76
N PRO A 84 1.32 -11.05 -11.86
CA PRO A 84 0.84 -10.04 -10.90
C PRO A 84 -0.68 -9.84 -10.93
N GLU A 85 -1.33 -9.98 -12.08
CA GLU A 85 -2.78 -9.75 -12.22
C GLU A 85 -3.61 -11.04 -12.05
N ALA A 86 -3.25 -12.09 -12.79
CA ALA A 86 -3.98 -13.36 -12.79
C ALA A 86 -3.06 -14.52 -13.18
N ALA A 87 -3.34 -15.70 -12.60
CA ALA A 87 -2.65 -16.93 -12.94
C ALA A 87 -2.83 -17.28 -14.43
N GLY A 88 -1.73 -17.37 -15.18
CA GLY A 88 -1.71 -17.78 -16.59
C GLY A 88 -1.34 -16.69 -17.60
N ILE A 89 -1.36 -15.41 -17.22
CA ILE A 89 -0.88 -14.31 -18.07
C ILE A 89 0.54 -13.95 -17.63
N TYR A 90 1.53 -14.37 -18.42
CA TYR A 90 2.94 -14.11 -18.10
C TYR A 90 3.29 -12.64 -18.33
N ASP A 91 3.34 -11.86 -17.24
CA ASP A 91 3.75 -10.45 -17.22
C ASP A 91 4.65 -10.17 -16.01
N PRO A 92 5.94 -10.51 -16.08
CA PRO A 92 6.81 -10.53 -14.91
C PRO A 92 7.10 -9.12 -14.40
N MET A 93 6.77 -8.89 -13.13
CA MET A 93 6.98 -7.64 -12.42
C MET A 93 8.09 -7.76 -11.39
N LEU A 94 8.97 -6.76 -11.36
CA LEU A 94 10.01 -6.59 -10.34
C LEU A 94 9.62 -5.43 -9.42
N LEU A 95 9.38 -5.73 -8.15
CA LEU A 95 8.97 -4.76 -7.14
C LEU A 95 10.06 -4.62 -6.08
N LEU A 96 10.55 -3.39 -5.87
CA LEU A 96 11.36 -3.04 -4.71
C LEU A 96 10.44 -2.43 -3.64
N SER A 97 10.16 -3.19 -2.57
CA SER A 97 9.29 -2.76 -1.49
C SER A 97 10.10 -2.28 -0.28
N CYS A 98 9.83 -1.07 0.18
CA CYS A 98 10.34 -0.57 1.46
C CYS A 98 9.42 -1.05 2.59
N LEU A 99 9.99 -1.75 3.57
CA LEU A 99 9.29 -2.28 4.74
C LEU A 99 9.52 -1.42 5.99
N ASP A 100 10.55 -0.57 5.98
CA ASP A 100 10.92 0.28 7.11
C ASP A 100 10.58 1.76 6.84
N ALA A 101 9.44 2.22 7.35
CA ALA A 101 9.01 3.60 7.25
C ALA A 101 9.94 4.59 7.97
N SER A 102 10.75 4.14 8.94
CA SER A 102 11.68 5.00 9.66
C SER A 102 12.76 5.58 8.75
N LEU A 103 13.12 4.90 7.66
CA LEU A 103 14.13 5.36 6.71
C LEU A 103 13.75 6.72 6.09
N ALA A 104 12.46 6.92 5.80
CA ALA A 104 11.96 8.18 5.27
C ALA A 104 11.83 9.26 6.35
N MET A 105 11.55 8.88 7.60
CA MET A 105 11.34 9.82 8.70
C MET A 105 12.65 10.35 9.32
N ARG A 106 13.71 9.53 9.37
CA ARG A 106 15.04 9.88 9.90
C ARG A 106 15.59 11.24 9.41
N PRO A 107 15.59 11.59 8.10
CA PRO A 107 16.09 12.88 7.65
C PRO A 107 15.23 14.06 8.15
N VAL A 108 13.93 13.87 8.32
CA VAL A 108 13.01 14.90 8.84
C VAL A 108 13.31 15.16 10.31
N GLU A 109 13.44 14.11 11.11
CA GLU A 109 13.79 14.21 12.54
C GLU A 109 15.16 14.85 12.76
N LYS A 110 16.16 14.55 11.91
CA LYS A 110 17.49 15.15 12.01
C LYS A 110 17.55 16.62 11.58
N ARG A 111 16.68 17.02 10.64
CA ARG A 111 16.73 18.36 10.04
C ARG A 111 16.00 19.41 10.87
N TYR A 112 14.93 19.02 11.55
CA TYR A 112 14.07 19.95 12.28
C TYR A 112 14.14 19.70 13.78
N GLN A 113 14.17 20.77 14.57
CA GLN A 113 14.24 20.69 16.03
C GLN A 113 12.94 20.12 16.65
N SER A 114 11.79 20.46 16.08
CA SER A 114 10.49 19.98 16.53
C SER A 114 9.63 19.61 15.34
N VAL A 115 8.99 18.44 15.42
CA VAL A 115 8.06 17.91 14.42
C VAL A 115 6.79 17.52 15.16
N VAL A 116 5.65 18.08 14.73
CA VAL A 116 4.34 17.81 15.33
C VAL A 116 3.49 17.07 14.30
N LEU A 117 3.05 15.86 14.67
CA LEU A 117 2.13 15.06 13.85
C LEU A 117 0.72 15.23 14.41
N THR A 118 -0.19 15.80 13.61
CA THR A 118 -1.58 16.02 14.00
C THR A 118 -2.52 15.29 13.06
N SER A 119 -3.46 14.53 13.61
CA SER A 119 -4.57 13.95 12.85
C SER A 119 -5.77 13.75 13.78
N GLY A 120 -6.98 13.91 13.23
CA GLY A 120 -8.22 13.61 13.96
C GLY A 120 -8.54 12.13 14.09
N THR A 121 -7.84 11.25 13.35
CA THR A 121 -8.16 9.81 13.26
C THR A 121 -6.98 8.90 13.59
N ILE A 122 -5.88 9.45 14.13
CA ILE A 122 -4.74 8.65 14.58
C ILE A 122 -5.18 7.78 15.76
N SER A 123 -5.17 6.46 15.57
CA SER A 123 -5.43 5.47 16.61
C SER A 123 -4.83 4.12 16.22
N PRO A 124 -4.19 3.38 17.13
CA PRO A 124 -3.72 3.80 18.45
C PRO A 124 -2.46 4.67 18.36
N LEU A 125 -2.37 5.71 19.19
CA LEU A 125 -1.26 6.67 19.19
C LEU A 125 0.11 6.04 19.46
N GLU A 126 0.16 4.98 20.27
CA GLU A 126 1.41 4.32 20.67
C GLU A 126 2.14 3.59 19.54
N MET A 127 1.45 3.25 18.44
CA MET A 127 2.06 2.50 17.34
C MET A 127 2.89 3.41 16.42
N TYR A 128 2.51 4.67 16.26
CA TYR A 128 3.17 5.57 15.30
C TYR A 128 4.65 5.83 15.64
N PRO A 129 5.03 6.12 16.89
CA PRO A 129 6.44 6.24 17.28
C PRO A 129 7.27 5.00 16.95
N LYS A 130 6.70 3.82 17.20
CA LYS A 130 7.38 2.53 16.98
C LYS A 130 7.59 2.25 15.49
N ILE A 131 6.58 2.48 14.65
CA ILE A 131 6.64 2.23 13.21
C ILE A 131 7.55 3.24 12.50
N LEU A 132 7.48 4.51 12.89
CA LEU A 132 8.28 5.58 12.28
C LEU A 132 9.72 5.65 12.84
N GLY A 133 10.05 4.84 13.85
CA GLY A 133 11.37 4.84 14.48
C GLY A 133 11.73 6.14 15.20
N MET A 134 10.72 6.87 15.69
CA MET A 134 10.92 8.12 16.41
C MET A 134 11.36 7.82 17.84
N THR A 135 12.58 8.22 18.21
CA THR A 135 13.12 7.95 19.56
C THR A 135 12.80 9.08 20.55
N ASN A 136 12.53 10.29 20.06
CA ASN A 136 12.39 11.49 20.89
C ASN A 136 10.94 12.00 20.97
N VAL A 137 9.98 11.11 21.22
CA VAL A 137 8.58 11.52 21.37
C VAL A 137 8.37 12.09 22.77
N VAL A 138 8.15 13.40 22.84
CA VAL A 138 8.01 14.15 24.10
C VAL A 138 6.59 14.06 24.65
N VAL A 139 5.59 14.15 23.76
CA VAL A 139 4.17 14.24 24.12
C VAL A 139 3.36 13.41 23.13
N THR A 140 2.41 12.64 23.64
CA THR A 140 1.44 11.89 22.84
C THR A 140 0.10 12.05 23.51
N GLU A 141 -0.74 12.91 22.94
CA GLU A 141 -2.02 13.28 23.54
C GLU A 141 -3.16 13.02 22.56
N SER A 142 -4.26 12.48 23.09
CA SER A 142 -5.53 12.42 22.40
C SER A 142 -6.48 13.41 23.05
N PHE A 143 -6.96 14.37 22.28
CA PHE A 143 -7.97 15.30 22.75
C PHE A 143 -9.36 14.70 22.50
N SER A 144 -10.12 14.46 23.57
CA SER A 144 -11.51 14.05 23.44
C SER A 144 -12.34 15.22 22.92
N ILE A 145 -13.25 14.92 21.98
CA ILE A 145 -14.18 15.93 21.48
C ILE A 145 -15.18 16.26 22.60
N THR A 146 -15.29 17.55 22.93
CA THR A 146 -16.34 18.05 23.81
C THR A 146 -17.42 18.69 22.94
N MET A 147 -18.62 18.12 22.97
CA MET A 147 -19.78 18.67 22.28
C MET A 147 -20.92 18.84 23.27
N GLU A 148 -21.58 19.97 23.24
CA GLU A 148 -22.76 20.24 24.10
C GLU A 148 -23.96 19.35 23.74
N ARG A 149 -23.96 18.79 22.52
CA ARG A 149 -24.98 17.89 21.99
C ARG A 149 -24.33 16.62 21.44
N ARG A 150 -25.09 15.52 21.43
CA ARG A 150 -24.68 14.27 20.75
C ARG A 150 -24.83 14.43 19.24
N CYS A 151 -23.78 14.92 18.58
CA CYS A 151 -23.79 15.12 17.12
C CYS A 151 -23.41 13.84 16.34
N LEU A 152 -22.95 12.79 17.02
CA LEU A 152 -22.52 11.53 16.41
C LEU A 152 -23.15 10.35 17.15
N CYS A 153 -23.63 9.35 16.40
CA CYS A 153 -24.18 8.11 16.94
C CYS A 153 -23.53 6.91 16.24
N PRO A 154 -22.34 6.46 16.70
CA PRO A 154 -21.72 5.26 16.16
C PRO A 154 -22.52 4.03 16.60
N LEU A 155 -22.92 3.19 15.65
CA LEU A 155 -23.62 1.94 15.89
C LEU A 155 -22.89 0.80 15.18
N ILE A 156 -22.68 -0.31 15.89
CA ILE A 156 -22.11 -1.54 15.32
C ILE A 156 -23.26 -2.52 15.11
N VAL A 157 -23.57 -2.82 13.85
CA VAL A 157 -24.55 -3.84 13.47
C VAL A 157 -23.82 -5.17 13.34
N THR A 158 -24.16 -6.14 14.19
CA THR A 158 -23.45 -7.43 14.27
C THR A 158 -24.21 -8.58 13.61
N HIS A 159 -25.55 -8.54 13.64
CA HIS A 159 -26.42 -9.61 13.14
C HIS A 159 -27.58 -9.03 12.35
N GLY A 160 -28.02 -9.76 11.34
CA GLY A 160 -29.24 -9.47 10.59
C GLY A 160 -30.50 -9.90 11.34
N PRO A 161 -31.69 -9.60 10.80
CA PRO A 161 -32.97 -10.05 11.35
C PRO A 161 -33.02 -11.58 11.56
N ASP A 162 -32.37 -12.33 10.67
CA ASP A 162 -32.31 -13.79 10.67
C ASP A 162 -31.27 -14.37 11.63
N GLN A 163 -30.68 -13.55 12.52
CA GLN A 163 -29.57 -13.93 13.42
C GLN A 163 -28.28 -14.39 12.70
N VAL A 164 -28.21 -14.22 11.38
CA VAL A 164 -26.99 -14.46 10.61
C VAL A 164 -26.01 -13.32 10.90
N PRO A 165 -24.72 -13.63 11.20
CA PRO A 165 -23.73 -12.60 11.45
C PRO A 165 -23.44 -11.81 10.18
N VAL A 166 -23.50 -10.48 10.27
CA VAL A 166 -23.17 -9.58 9.17
C VAL A 166 -21.66 -9.38 9.16
N THR A 167 -20.97 -10.08 8.24
CA THR A 167 -19.50 -10.06 8.18
C THR A 167 -18.97 -10.14 6.76
N SER A 168 -17.93 -9.36 6.46
CA SER A 168 -17.20 -9.42 5.20
C SER A 168 -15.99 -10.36 5.25
N ARG A 169 -15.95 -11.30 6.20
CA ARG A 169 -14.87 -12.30 6.30
C ARG A 169 -14.80 -13.13 5.01
N TYR A 170 -13.59 -13.40 4.52
CA TYR A 170 -13.35 -14.06 3.23
C TYR A 170 -14.21 -15.32 2.99
N GLY A 171 -14.35 -16.19 3.99
CA GLY A 171 -15.13 -17.43 3.85
C GLY A 171 -16.66 -17.27 3.90
N LEU A 172 -17.17 -16.13 4.36
CA LEU A 172 -18.62 -15.89 4.54
C LEU A 172 -19.15 -14.77 3.62
N ARG A 173 -18.28 -14.00 2.97
CA ARG A 173 -18.68 -12.86 2.14
C ARG A 173 -19.47 -13.23 0.87
N GLU A 174 -19.33 -14.48 0.42
CA GLU A 174 -20.05 -15.00 -0.77
C GLU A 174 -21.38 -15.67 -0.39
N ASP A 175 -21.64 -15.85 0.90
CA ASP A 175 -22.88 -16.41 1.41
C ASP A 175 -24.06 -15.51 1.02
N PRO A 176 -25.07 -16.05 0.30
CA PRO A 176 -26.25 -15.28 -0.10
C PRO A 176 -26.97 -14.67 1.10
N GLY A 177 -26.98 -15.32 2.27
CA GLY A 177 -27.62 -14.77 3.46
C GLY A 177 -26.95 -13.50 3.94
N VAL A 178 -25.62 -13.42 3.89
CA VAL A 178 -24.86 -12.22 4.28
C VAL A 178 -25.09 -11.08 3.29
N VAL A 179 -25.06 -11.39 1.99
CA VAL A 179 -25.30 -10.39 0.93
C VAL A 179 -26.71 -9.80 1.04
N HIS A 180 -27.71 -10.64 1.26
CA HIS A 180 -29.09 -10.20 1.47
C HIS A 180 -29.22 -9.30 2.70
N ASN A 181 -28.64 -9.70 3.84
CA ASN A 181 -28.68 -8.91 5.07
C ASN A 181 -28.03 -7.51 4.94
N TYR A 182 -26.97 -7.37 4.13
CA TYR A 182 -26.41 -6.05 3.83
C TYR A 182 -27.36 -5.18 3.00
N GLY A 183 -28.09 -5.79 2.06
CA GLY A 183 -29.09 -5.13 1.24
C GLY A 183 -30.27 -4.65 2.07
N ASP A 184 -30.83 -5.52 2.90
CA ASP A 184 -31.92 -5.21 3.84
C ASP A 184 -31.53 -4.08 4.81
N LEU A 185 -30.30 -4.10 5.32
CA LEU A 185 -29.78 -3.04 6.18
C LEU A 185 -29.75 -1.70 5.43
N LEU A 186 -29.27 -1.70 4.20
CA LEU A 186 -29.19 -0.50 3.37
C LEU A 186 -30.58 0.04 3.06
N GLU A 187 -31.53 -0.81 2.66
CA GLU A 187 -32.91 -0.42 2.35
C GLU A 187 -33.56 0.28 3.56
N ARG A 188 -33.44 -0.31 4.76
CA ARG A 188 -33.99 0.28 5.99
C ARG A 188 -33.33 1.61 6.35
N LEU A 189 -32.02 1.74 6.12
CA LEU A 189 -31.30 2.99 6.37
C LEU A 189 -31.72 4.09 5.38
N VAL A 190 -31.91 3.75 4.10
CA VAL A 190 -32.36 4.70 3.07
C VAL A 190 -33.75 5.27 3.43
N GLN A 191 -34.64 4.44 3.97
CA GLN A 191 -35.97 4.89 4.40
C GLN A 191 -35.95 5.80 5.63
N ALA A 192 -34.95 5.64 6.51
CA ALA A 192 -34.86 6.35 7.78
C ALA A 192 -34.01 7.63 7.72
N VAL A 193 -32.97 7.67 6.88
CA VAL A 193 -31.98 8.75 6.83
C VAL A 193 -32.31 9.72 5.68
N PRO A 194 -32.66 10.99 5.97
CA PRO A 194 -32.85 11.99 4.93
C PRO A 194 -31.51 12.43 4.31
N ASP A 195 -31.57 12.99 3.10
CA ASP A 195 -30.47 13.70 2.42
C ASP A 195 -29.24 12.86 2.01
N GLY A 196 -29.37 11.53 1.97
CA GLY A 196 -28.43 10.63 1.29
C GLY A 196 -27.51 9.84 2.23
N LEU A 197 -26.94 8.76 1.69
CA LEU A 197 -26.09 7.82 2.41
C LEU A 197 -24.77 7.60 1.67
N VAL A 198 -23.70 7.38 2.43
CA VAL A 198 -22.38 7.02 1.91
C VAL A 198 -22.01 5.63 2.40
N CYS A 199 -21.80 4.70 1.48
CA CYS A 199 -21.51 3.30 1.77
C CYS A 199 -20.11 2.93 1.27
N PHE A 200 -19.28 2.40 2.16
CA PHE A 200 -17.92 1.96 1.83
C PHE A 200 -17.86 0.43 1.78
N PHE A 201 -17.33 -0.11 0.68
CA PHE A 201 -17.08 -1.53 0.48
C PHE A 201 -15.60 -1.87 0.65
N THR A 202 -15.30 -3.14 0.93
CA THR A 202 -13.93 -3.62 1.17
C THR A 202 -13.06 -3.66 -0.10
N SER A 203 -13.67 -3.79 -1.28
CA SER A 203 -12.99 -3.73 -2.58
C SER A 203 -13.97 -3.45 -3.71
N TYR A 204 -13.50 -2.90 -4.83
CA TYR A 204 -14.32 -2.65 -6.02
C TYR A 204 -14.91 -3.93 -6.61
N ARG A 205 -14.10 -5.00 -6.71
CA ARG A 205 -14.57 -6.30 -7.17
C ARG A 205 -15.72 -6.83 -6.31
N TYR A 206 -15.62 -6.68 -4.99
CA TYR A 206 -16.69 -7.11 -4.09
C TYR A 206 -17.95 -6.26 -4.23
N MET A 207 -17.78 -4.94 -4.40
CA MET A 207 -18.89 -4.02 -4.64
C MET A 207 -19.68 -4.41 -5.90
N GLU A 208 -18.99 -4.65 -7.02
CA GLU A 208 -19.63 -5.08 -8.27
C GLU A 208 -20.43 -6.37 -8.10
N GLN A 209 -19.82 -7.39 -7.48
CA GLN A 209 -20.47 -8.68 -7.21
C GLN A 209 -21.71 -8.55 -6.32
N VAL A 210 -21.67 -7.68 -5.31
CA VAL A 210 -22.79 -7.47 -4.38
C VAL A 210 -23.92 -6.71 -5.06
N ILE A 211 -23.61 -5.67 -5.82
CA ILE A 211 -24.60 -4.87 -6.56
C ILE A 211 -25.29 -5.74 -7.62
N GLU A 212 -24.55 -6.55 -8.36
CA GLU A 212 -25.11 -7.49 -9.34
C GLU A 212 -26.12 -8.44 -8.67
N LYS A 213 -25.76 -9.04 -7.54
CA LYS A 213 -26.66 -9.91 -6.77
C LYS A 213 -27.88 -9.18 -6.22
N TRP A 214 -27.75 -7.94 -5.76
CA TRP A 214 -28.88 -7.14 -5.28
C TRP A 214 -29.86 -6.80 -6.40
N TYR A 215 -29.35 -6.55 -7.60
CA TYR A 215 -30.18 -6.33 -8.78
C TYR A 215 -30.92 -7.61 -9.20
N GLU A 216 -30.24 -8.76 -9.19
CA GLU A 216 -30.87 -10.06 -9.47
C GLU A 216 -31.94 -10.45 -8.44
N THR A 217 -31.71 -10.13 -7.17
CA THR A 217 -32.63 -10.45 -6.06
C THR A 217 -33.75 -9.42 -5.89
N GLY A 218 -33.69 -8.28 -6.60
CA GLY A 218 -34.69 -7.21 -6.52
C GLY A 218 -34.65 -6.41 -5.22
N VAL A 219 -33.50 -6.37 -4.54
CA VAL A 219 -33.29 -5.53 -3.35
C VAL A 219 -33.00 -4.07 -3.75
N ILE A 220 -32.42 -3.86 -4.94
CA ILE A 220 -32.15 -2.55 -5.56
C ILE A 220 -32.59 -2.58 -7.03
#